data_AF-A0A937HYS7-F1
#
_entry.id   AF-A0A937HYS7-F1
#
_cell.length_a   1.000
_cell.length_b   1.000
_cell.length_c   1.000
_cell.angle_alpha   90.00
_cell.angle_beta   90.00
_cell.angle_gamma   90.00
#
_symmetry.space_group_name_H-M   'P 1'
#
loop_
_entity.id
_entity.type
_entity.pdbx_description
1 polymer ?
#
loop_
_entity_poly.entity_id
_entity_poly.type
_entity_poly.pdbx_seq_one_letter_code
_entity_poly.pdbx_strand_id
1 'polypeptide(L)'
;MVGVIEKELKANHSHASQVSASRHVQHGGLISKVNHSCSPSCGISVNASGAHDFIAFRSIDKGEEITFDYAMRNYSIEFFPNPCLCGESECRKSVNGWKGLSSGKKLEYKGFVAPYLLEMDRN
;
A
#
# COMPACT_ATOMS: atom_id res chain seq x y z
N MET A 1 12.00 -4.25 -3.52
CA MET A 1 12.23 -4.97 -2.25
C MET A 1 11.27 -6.14 -2.17
N VAL A 2 11.77 -7.36 -1.97
CA VAL A 2 10.95 -8.58 -1.98
C VAL A 2 10.24 -8.76 -0.64
N GLY A 3 8.93 -9.01 -0.69
CA GLY A 3 8.11 -9.26 0.49
C GLY A 3 8.09 -10.73 0.90
N VAL A 4 7.95 -10.96 2.21
CA VAL A 4 7.72 -12.28 2.81
C VAL A 4 6.57 -12.16 3.79
N ILE A 5 5.61 -13.08 3.73
CA ILE A 5 4.57 -13.22 4.74
C ILE A 5 5.17 -13.91 5.96
N GLU A 6 5.17 -13.23 7.10
CA GLU A 6 5.68 -13.78 8.36
C GLU A 6 4.60 -14.58 9.08
N LYS A 7 3.35 -14.09 9.07
CA LYS A 7 2.20 -14.79 9.65
C LYS A 7 0.86 -14.27 9.12
N GLU A 8 -0.14 -15.14 9.14
CA GLU A 8 -1.55 -14.77 9.01
C GLU A 8 -2.05 -14.05 10.26
N LEU A 9 -2.98 -13.12 10.06
CA LEU A 9 -3.60 -12.35 11.13
C LEU A 9 -5.08 -12.69 11.25
N LYS A 10 -5.57 -12.80 12.49
CA LYS A 10 -6.98 -13.05 12.78
C LYS A 10 -7.88 -11.83 12.58
N ALA A 11 -7.29 -10.64 12.60
CA ALA A 11 -8.01 -9.37 12.50
C ALA A 11 -7.12 -8.28 11.91
N ASN A 12 -7.76 -7.23 11.40
CA ASN A 12 -7.11 -6.01 10.93
C ASN A 12 -6.58 -5.18 12.12
N HIS A 13 -5.45 -4.49 11.92
CA HIS A 13 -4.85 -3.53 12.85
C HIS A 13 -3.83 -2.65 12.10
N SER A 14 -3.17 -1.71 12.78
CA SER A 14 -2.28 -0.70 12.17
C SER A 14 -1.08 -1.23 11.37
N HIS A 15 -0.73 -2.51 11.50
CA HIS A 15 0.38 -3.16 10.80
C HIS A 15 -0.07 -4.34 9.94
N ALA A 16 -1.38 -4.57 9.87
CA ALA A 16 -1.96 -5.61 9.05
C ALA A 16 -1.89 -5.18 7.58
N SER A 17 -1.46 -6.10 6.71
CA SER A 17 -1.54 -5.96 5.26
C SER A 17 -2.67 -6.83 4.76
N GLN A 18 -3.70 -6.25 4.15
CA GLN A 18 -4.68 -7.03 3.40
C GLN A 18 -3.97 -7.77 2.27
N VAL A 19 -4.28 -9.04 1.99
CA VAL A 19 -3.72 -9.81 0.83
C VAL A 19 -4.80 -10.49 -0.02
N SER A 20 -6.07 -10.33 0.39
CA SER A 20 -7.26 -10.70 -0.38
C SER A 20 -8.48 -10.01 0.25
N ALA A 21 -9.68 -10.23 -0.29
CA ALA A 21 -10.91 -9.64 0.26
C ALA A 21 -11.14 -9.93 1.76
N SER A 22 -10.69 -11.08 2.28
CA SER A 22 -10.95 -11.53 3.66
C SER A 22 -9.70 -11.86 4.47
N ARG A 23 -8.50 -11.72 3.91
CA ARG A 23 -7.24 -12.11 4.58
C ARG A 23 -6.33 -10.93 4.86
N HIS A 24 -5.71 -10.97 6.03
CA HIS A 24 -4.71 -10.03 6.48
C HIS A 24 -3.48 -10.78 6.98
N VAL A 25 -2.30 -10.21 6.74
CA VAL A 25 -1.01 -10.79 7.13
C VAL A 25 -0.09 -9.74 7.73
N GLN A 26 0.88 -10.19 8.50
CA GLN A 26 2.06 -9.40 8.83
C GLN A 26 3.17 -9.78 7.85
N HIS A 27 3.74 -8.77 7.19
CA HIS A 27 4.94 -8.96 6.38
C HIS A 27 6.19 -8.86 7.25
N GLY A 28 7.16 -9.72 6.99
CA GLY A 28 8.46 -9.71 7.66
C GLY A 28 9.43 -8.67 7.08
N GLY A 29 10.60 -8.58 7.69
CA GLY A 29 11.70 -7.73 7.23
C GLY A 29 11.37 -6.23 7.28
N LEU A 30 11.84 -5.49 6.28
CA LEU A 30 11.72 -4.03 6.21
C LEU A 30 10.39 -3.53 5.62
N ILE A 31 9.53 -4.44 5.13
CA ILE A 31 8.23 -4.09 4.53
C ILE A 31 7.38 -3.25 5.50
N SER A 32 7.37 -3.62 6.79
CA SER A 32 6.62 -2.93 7.84
C SER A 32 7.15 -1.54 8.20
N LYS A 33 8.29 -1.13 7.62
CA LYS A 33 8.95 0.15 7.89
C LYS A 33 8.76 1.18 6.78
N VAL A 34 8.15 0.80 5.65
CA VAL A 34 7.93 1.72 4.54
C VAL A 34 6.74 2.63 4.83
N ASN A 35 6.97 3.94 4.82
CA ASN A 35 5.96 4.92 5.15
C ASN A 35 5.01 5.23 3.98
N HIS A 36 3.92 5.89 4.34
CA HIS A 36 2.95 6.43 3.40
C HIS A 36 3.45 7.71 2.71
N SER A 37 3.25 7.80 1.40
CA SER A 37 3.21 9.08 0.67
C SER A 37 2.02 9.14 -0.30
N CYS A 38 1.46 10.34 -0.49
CA CYS A 38 0.45 10.61 -1.52
C CYS A 38 1.06 10.75 -2.93
N SER A 39 2.37 10.94 -3.03
CA SER A 39 3.17 10.95 -4.26
C SER A 39 4.34 9.96 -4.12
N PRO A 40 4.05 8.65 -4.12
CA PRO A 40 5.00 7.64 -3.69
C PRO A 40 6.13 7.39 -4.70
N SER A 41 7.25 6.85 -4.21
CA SER A 41 8.34 6.34 -5.06
C SER A 41 8.18 4.87 -5.45
N CYS A 42 7.38 4.11 -4.70
CA CYS A 42 7.14 2.68 -4.91
C CYS A 42 5.65 2.34 -4.99
N GLY A 43 5.34 1.26 -5.70
CA GLY A 43 4.04 0.57 -5.67
C GLY A 43 4.16 -0.87 -5.22
N ILE A 44 3.06 -1.62 -5.37
CA ILE A 44 2.92 -3.01 -4.93
C ILE A 44 2.85 -3.95 -6.14
N SER A 45 3.60 -5.05 -6.06
CA SER A 45 3.40 -6.25 -6.87
C SER A 45 3.22 -7.46 -5.97
N VAL A 46 2.34 -8.39 -6.34
CA VAL A 46 2.13 -9.63 -5.57
C VAL A 46 3.04 -10.71 -6.14
N ASN A 47 3.95 -11.24 -5.32
CA ASN A 47 4.89 -12.27 -5.74
C ASN A 47 4.28 -13.69 -5.66
N ALA A 48 5.04 -14.70 -6.09
CA ALA A 48 4.56 -16.09 -6.15
C ALA A 48 4.12 -16.68 -4.80
N SER A 49 4.58 -16.14 -3.67
CA SER A 49 4.14 -16.55 -2.33
C SER A 49 2.85 -15.86 -1.87
N GLY A 50 2.32 -14.91 -2.66
CA GLY A 50 1.22 -14.03 -2.26
C GLY A 50 1.65 -12.82 -1.42
N ALA A 51 2.96 -12.68 -1.15
CA ALA A 51 3.49 -11.52 -0.43
C ALA A 51 3.65 -10.30 -1.35
N HIS A 52 3.76 -9.12 -0.73
CA HIS A 52 3.90 -7.86 -1.45
C HIS A 52 5.35 -7.43 -1.63
N ASP A 53 5.77 -7.39 -2.89
CA ASP A 53 6.99 -6.72 -3.31
C ASP A 53 6.74 -5.23 -3.48
N PHE A 54 7.75 -4.44 -3.11
CA PHE A 54 7.82 -3.02 -3.45
C PHE A 54 8.59 -2.88 -4.75
N ILE A 55 7.92 -2.37 -5.77
CA ILE A 55 8.49 -2.08 -7.08
C ILE A 55 8.55 -0.57 -7.28
N ALA A 56 9.61 -0.09 -7.92
CA ALA A 56 9.80 1.34 -8.16
C ALA A 56 8.72 1.86 -9.12
N PHE A 57 8.04 2.92 -8.71
CA PHE A 57 7.02 3.63 -9.49
C PHE A 57 7.66 4.70 -10.40
N ARG A 58 8.82 5.21 -9.98
CA ARG A 58 9.70 6.13 -10.70
C ARG A 58 11.16 5.86 -10.31
N SER A 59 12.10 6.56 -10.92
CA SER A 59 13.50 6.59 -10.45
C SER A 59 13.57 7.07 -9.00
N ILE A 60 14.48 6.48 -8.22
CA ILE A 60 14.68 6.75 -6.80
C ILE A 60 16.16 7.10 -6.59
N ASP A 61 16.41 8.27 -6.02
CA ASP A 61 17.77 8.74 -5.80
C ASP A 61 18.41 8.10 -4.56
N LYS A 62 19.75 8.07 -4.54
CA LYS A 62 20.47 7.55 -3.37
C LYS A 62 20.20 8.42 -2.15
N GLY A 63 19.69 7.79 -1.09
CA GLY A 63 19.35 8.48 0.16
C GLY A 63 17.92 9.01 0.22
N GLU A 64 17.16 8.90 -0.88
CA GLU A 64 15.73 9.17 -0.88
C GLU A 64 14.97 8.11 -0.06
N GLU A 65 13.99 8.55 0.74
CA GLU A 65 13.11 7.62 1.44
C GLU A 65 12.21 6.89 0.43
N ILE A 66 12.17 5.57 0.50
CA ILE A 66 11.16 4.81 -0.24
C ILE A 66 9.81 4.93 0.47
N THR A 67 8.77 5.24 -0.29
CA THR A 67 7.40 5.37 0.21
C THR A 67 6.42 4.69 -0.72
N PHE A 68 5.25 4.33 -0.21
CA PHE A 68 4.15 3.84 -1.03
C PHE A 68 2.82 4.41 -0.56
N ASP A 69 1.84 4.48 -1.45
CA ASP A 69 0.48 4.77 -1.03
C ASP A 69 -0.14 3.49 -0.43
N TYR A 70 -0.50 3.53 0.85
CA TYR A 70 -1.12 2.39 1.56
C TYR A 70 -2.41 1.92 0.90
N ALA A 71 -3.07 2.78 0.11
CA ALA A 71 -4.21 2.43 -0.71
C ALA A 71 -3.88 1.38 -1.79
N MET A 72 -2.62 1.27 -2.22
CA MET A 72 -2.19 0.23 -3.18
C MET A 72 -2.16 -1.18 -2.59
N ARG A 73 -2.41 -1.30 -1.28
CA ARG A 73 -2.41 -2.55 -0.51
C ARG A 73 -3.73 -2.81 0.21
N ASN A 74 -4.40 -1.78 0.73
CA ASN A 74 -5.58 -1.96 1.57
C ASN A 74 -6.81 -1.27 0.97
N TYR A 75 -7.94 -1.97 0.94
CA TYR A 75 -9.19 -1.45 0.39
C TYR A 75 -9.80 -0.36 1.27
N SER A 76 -9.80 -0.57 2.59
CA SER A 76 -10.07 0.42 3.64
C SER A 76 -8.88 0.52 4.59
N ILE A 77 -8.73 1.67 5.25
CA ILE A 77 -7.74 1.87 6.32
C ILE A 77 -8.48 2.42 7.53
N GLU A 78 -8.54 1.63 8.59
CA GLU A 78 -9.28 1.94 9.82
C GLU A 78 -8.37 2.36 10.97
N PHE A 79 -7.12 1.89 10.96
CA PHE A 79 -6.18 2.00 12.06
C PHE A 79 -4.96 2.86 11.69
N PHE A 80 -5.20 4.08 11.23
CA PHE A 80 -4.14 5.06 10.94
C PHE A 80 -4.51 6.46 11.43
N PRO A 81 -3.56 7.20 12.06
CA PRO A 81 -3.84 8.53 12.57
C PRO A 81 -4.08 9.54 11.45
N ASN A 82 -4.94 10.51 11.72
CA ASN A 82 -5.14 11.69 10.89
C ASN A 82 -4.54 12.93 11.58
N PRO A 83 -4.04 13.92 10.83
CA PRO A 83 -3.98 13.98 9.36
C PRO A 83 -2.77 13.24 8.76
N CYS A 84 -2.77 13.06 7.43
CA CYS A 84 -1.60 12.60 6.70
C CYS A 84 -0.44 13.62 6.80
N LEU A 85 0.77 13.14 7.11
CA LEU A 85 1.98 13.95 7.32
C LEU A 85 3.07 13.71 6.26
N CYS A 86 2.73 13.20 5.08
CA CYS A 86 3.72 12.84 4.05
C CYS A 86 4.50 14.01 3.44
N GLY A 87 4.09 15.27 3.66
CA GLY A 87 4.81 16.45 3.18
C GLY A 87 4.64 16.80 1.70
N GLU A 88 3.98 15.95 0.90
CA GLU A 88 3.77 16.20 -0.54
C GLU A 88 2.89 17.41 -0.82
N SER A 89 3.15 18.11 -1.93
CA SER A 89 2.33 19.26 -2.36
C SER A 89 0.88 18.85 -2.62
N GLU A 90 0.69 17.71 -3.29
CA GLU A 90 -0.62 17.12 -3.59
C GLU A 90 -1.09 16.14 -2.48
N CYS A 91 -0.69 16.40 -1.23
CA CYS A 91 -1.10 15.57 -0.11
C CYS A 91 -2.62 15.60 0.10
N ARG A 92 -3.24 14.40 0.13
CA ARG A 92 -4.69 14.19 0.32
C ARG A 92 -5.19 14.52 1.74
N LYS A 93 -4.29 14.90 2.65
CA LYS A 93 -4.55 15.22 4.08
C LYS A 93 -5.11 14.07 4.92
N SER A 94 -5.42 12.91 4.33
CA SER A 94 -5.88 11.68 4.99
C SER A 94 -5.25 10.46 4.34
N VAL A 95 -4.92 9.44 5.14
CA VAL A 95 -4.43 8.15 4.66
C VAL A 95 -5.61 7.18 4.54
N ASN A 96 -6.27 7.22 3.39
CA ASN A 96 -7.43 6.37 3.09
C ASN A 96 -7.02 5.14 2.27
N GLY A 97 -7.81 4.06 2.32
CA GLY A 97 -7.64 2.88 1.47
C GLY A 97 -8.10 3.09 0.02
N TRP A 98 -7.92 2.07 -0.83
CA TRP A 98 -8.25 2.05 -2.26
C TRP A 98 -9.65 2.60 -2.57
N LYS A 99 -10.64 2.22 -1.74
CA LYS A 99 -12.03 2.65 -1.88
C LYS A 99 -12.17 4.19 -1.92
N GLY A 100 -11.33 4.89 -1.17
CA GLY A 100 -11.36 6.35 -1.04
C GLY A 100 -10.49 7.11 -2.05
N LEU A 101 -9.87 6.43 -3.02
CA LEU A 101 -9.10 7.10 -4.08
C LEU A 101 -10.01 7.68 -5.17
N SER A 102 -9.60 8.84 -5.71
CA SER A 102 -10.20 9.38 -6.93
C SER A 102 -9.91 8.48 -8.14
N SER A 103 -10.76 8.54 -9.17
CA SER A 103 -10.55 7.77 -10.40
C SER A 103 -9.20 8.08 -11.06
N GLY A 104 -8.73 9.33 -10.97
CA GLY A 104 -7.41 9.73 -11.47
C GLY A 104 -6.27 9.00 -10.74
N LYS A 105 -6.31 8.95 -9.40
CA LYS A 105 -5.30 8.22 -8.61
C LYS A 105 -5.35 6.71 -8.83
N LYS A 106 -6.55 6.13 -8.97
CA LYS A 106 -6.70 4.71 -9.32
C LYS A 106 -6.09 4.40 -10.69
N LEU A 107 -6.26 5.29 -11.66
CA LEU A 107 -5.68 5.14 -13.00
C LEU A 107 -4.14 5.28 -12.96
N GLU A 108 -3.63 6.25 -12.20
CA GLU A 108 -2.18 6.46 -11.97
C GLU A 108 -1.50 5.20 -11.42
N TYR A 109 -2.11 4.53 -10.44
CA TYR A 109 -1.54 3.35 -9.80
C TYR A 109 -1.76 2.04 -10.56
N LYS A 110 -2.35 2.07 -11.76
CA LYS A 110 -2.60 0.86 -12.55
C LYS A 110 -1.28 0.15 -12.87
N GLY A 111 -1.20 -1.13 -12.54
CA GLY A 111 0.02 -1.95 -12.69
C GLY A 111 0.96 -1.91 -11.49
N PHE A 112 0.67 -1.07 -10.49
CA PHE A 112 1.46 -0.89 -9.26
C PHE A 112 0.60 -1.06 -8.00
N VAL A 113 -0.55 -1.70 -8.14
CA VAL A 113 -1.53 -1.97 -7.09
C VAL A 113 -1.76 -3.46 -6.97
N ALA A 114 -2.04 -3.93 -5.75
CA ALA A 114 -2.36 -5.33 -5.52
C ALA A 114 -3.65 -5.75 -6.29
N PRO A 115 -3.64 -6.84 -7.08
CA PRO A 115 -4.74 -7.20 -7.98
C PRO A 115 -6.10 -7.38 -7.31
N TYR A 116 -6.14 -7.92 -6.07
CA TYR A 116 -7.39 -8.12 -5.34
C TYR A 116 -8.15 -6.81 -5.08
N LEU A 117 -7.47 -5.66 -5.05
CA LEU A 117 -8.13 -4.36 -4.92
C LEU A 117 -8.89 -3.98 -6.18
N LEU A 118 -8.36 -4.32 -7.36
CA LEU A 118 -9.03 -4.08 -8.64
C LEU A 118 -10.26 -4.97 -8.79
N GLU A 119 -10.24 -6.18 -8.23
CA GLU A 119 -11.38 -7.08 -8.19
C GLU A 119 -12.46 -6.56 -7.24
N MET A 120 -12.06 -6.12 -6.04
CA MET A 120 -12.97 -5.52 -5.05
C MET A 120 -13.61 -4.21 -5.52
N ASP A 121 -12.97 -3.46 -6.42
CA ASP A 121 -13.49 -2.18 -6.93
C ASP A 121 -14.52 -2.33 -8.06
N ARG A 122 -14.64 -3.53 -8.63
CA ARG A 122 -15.63 -3.86 -9.67
C ARG A 122 -16.96 -4.35 -9.10
N ASN A 123 -16.97 -4.75 -7.82
CA ASN A 123 -18.12 -5.28 -7.10
C ASN A 123 -18.75 -4.21 -6.22
#